data_AF-A0A1H7IWP1-F1
#
_entry.id   AF-A0A1H7IWP1-F1
#
_cell.length_a   1.000
_cell.length_b   1.000
_cell.length_c   1.000
_cell.angle_alpha   90.00
_cell.angle_beta   90.00
_cell.angle_gamma   90.00
#
_symmetry.space_group_name_H-M   'P 1'
#
loop_
_entity.id
_entity.type
_entity.pdbx_description
1 polymer ?
#
loop_
_entity_poly.entity_id
_entity_poly.type
_entity_poly.pdbx_seq_one_letter_code
_entity_poly.pdbx_strand_id
1 'polypeptide(L)'
;MTIAAQPGVLDRAYFNLVVVRAPLIEVARAFDGHPPMKVKVAAAPFAFPSQSYIGEGSTMLLWVPEAAPHLTAFMPHAASSDYFFRSYCTRFLFDVAEVRSTSPQAEDPINSFEVDADGKPRRMVRAMKDDRWDFFQEGSPFGFERTERYASRLVRDRLTRELVLDYLEAWGAPVRDEAFWRTNVPAATFVGRT
;
A
#
# COMPACT_ATOMS: atom_id res chain seq x y z
N MET A 1 3.18 21.76 -14.28
CA MET A 1 3.04 22.43 -12.97
C MET A 1 3.33 21.38 -11.93
N THR A 2 4.56 21.31 -11.46
CA THR A 2 5.04 20.27 -10.52
C THR A 2 4.46 20.59 -9.15
N ILE A 3 3.58 19.74 -8.63
CA ILE A 3 3.05 19.88 -7.27
C ILE A 3 4.17 19.40 -6.33
N ALA A 4 4.66 20.28 -5.47
CA ALA A 4 5.72 19.97 -4.52
C ALA A 4 5.32 18.79 -3.60
N ALA A 5 6.26 17.91 -3.29
CA ALA A 5 6.07 16.84 -2.32
C ALA A 5 5.70 17.44 -0.95
N GLN A 6 4.61 16.93 -0.36
CA GLN A 6 4.34 17.19 1.06
C GLN A 6 5.36 16.40 1.90
N PRO A 7 5.92 16.96 2.99
CA PRO A 7 6.92 16.27 3.80
C PRO A 7 6.42 14.92 4.32
N GLY A 8 7.27 13.89 4.17
CA GLY A 8 7.39 12.72 5.03
C GLY A 8 6.22 11.74 5.11
N VAL A 9 5.63 11.27 3.99
CA VAL A 9 4.61 10.20 4.06
C VAL A 9 5.15 8.96 4.82
N LEU A 10 6.42 8.63 4.61
CA LEU A 10 7.10 7.54 5.33
C LEU A 10 7.35 7.85 6.83
N ASP A 11 7.41 9.13 7.19
CA ASP A 11 7.62 9.60 8.57
C ASP A 11 6.32 9.61 9.38
N ARG A 12 5.17 9.35 8.74
CA ARG A 12 3.88 9.29 9.42
C ARG A 12 3.88 8.21 10.51
N ALA A 13 3.15 8.51 11.59
CA ALA A 13 2.90 7.58 12.69
C ALA A 13 2.30 6.26 12.20
N TYR A 14 1.50 6.32 11.13
CA TYR A 14 0.97 5.18 10.40
C TYR A 14 0.93 5.52 8.92
N PHE A 15 1.28 4.57 8.06
CA PHE A 15 0.94 4.65 6.65
C PHE A 15 0.48 3.29 6.12
N ASN A 16 -0.47 3.35 5.18
CA ASN A 16 -0.91 2.23 4.36
C ASN A 16 -0.73 2.61 2.89
N LEU A 17 -0.06 1.76 2.14
CA LEU A 17 0.19 1.94 0.72
C LEU A 17 -0.10 0.64 -0.01
N VAL A 18 -0.94 0.72 -1.05
CA VAL A 18 -1.10 -0.34 -2.04
C VAL A 18 -0.46 0.12 -3.33
N VAL A 19 0.30 -0.76 -4.00
CA VAL A 19 0.93 -0.49 -5.29
C VAL A 19 0.56 -1.59 -6.26
N VAL A 20 0.13 -1.20 -7.45
CA VAL A 20 -0.32 -2.09 -8.53
C VAL A 20 0.62 -1.95 -9.70
N ARG A 21 1.08 -3.07 -10.27
CA ARG A 21 1.90 -3.08 -11.49
C ARG A 21 1.03 -2.99 -12.74
N ALA A 22 0.36 -1.86 -12.87
CA ALA A 22 -0.43 -1.51 -14.04
C ALA A 22 -0.54 0.02 -14.15
N PRO A 23 -0.65 0.57 -15.37
CA PRO A 23 -0.97 1.98 -15.57
C PRO A 23 -2.34 2.36 -14.96
N LEU A 24 -2.46 3.58 -14.44
CA LEU A 24 -3.68 4.07 -13.78
C LEU A 24 -4.91 3.96 -14.68
N ILE A 25 -4.75 4.14 -15.99
CA ILE A 25 -5.83 4.01 -16.96
C ILE A 25 -6.38 2.57 -17.05
N GLU A 26 -5.53 1.55 -16.90
CA GLU A 26 -5.94 0.15 -16.90
C GLU A 26 -6.63 -0.22 -15.60
N VAL A 27 -6.06 0.22 -14.47
CA VAL A 27 -6.69 0.09 -13.16
C VAL A 27 -8.07 0.75 -13.18
N ALA A 28 -8.17 2.00 -13.62
CA ALA A 28 -9.43 2.73 -13.70
C ALA A 28 -10.47 2.01 -14.57
N ARG A 29 -10.08 1.53 -15.76
CA ARG A 29 -10.97 0.76 -16.64
C ARG A 29 -11.47 -0.53 -16.01
N ALA A 30 -10.62 -1.26 -15.28
CA ALA A 30 -11.01 -2.50 -14.60
C ALA A 30 -12.07 -2.22 -13.53
N PHE A 31 -11.85 -1.22 -12.68
CA PHE A 31 -12.82 -0.82 -11.66
C PHE A 31 -14.11 -0.22 -12.27
N ASP A 32 -14.00 0.60 -13.32
CA ASP A 32 -15.16 1.18 -14.01
C ASP A 32 -15.97 0.13 -14.80
N GLY A 33 -15.29 -0.87 -15.35
CA GLY A 33 -15.90 -1.94 -16.13
C GLY A 33 -16.55 -3.02 -15.29
N HIS A 34 -16.34 -3.06 -13.97
CA HIS A 34 -16.83 -4.15 -13.11
C HIS A 34 -18.29 -3.92 -12.68
N PRO A 35 -19.27 -4.69 -13.21
CA PRO A 35 -20.70 -4.41 -13.00
C PRO A 35 -21.19 -4.38 -11.53
N PRO A 36 -20.63 -5.19 -10.60
CA PRO A 36 -21.00 -5.12 -9.18
C PRO A 36 -20.61 -3.81 -8.49
N MET A 37 -19.76 -2.97 -9.10
CA MET A 37 -19.23 -1.79 -8.45
C MET A 37 -20.15 -0.58 -8.58
N LYS A 38 -20.50 -0.01 -7.43
CA LYS A 38 -21.20 1.29 -7.32
C LYS A 38 -20.23 2.47 -7.21
N VAL A 39 -18.99 2.33 -7.67
CA VAL A 39 -18.03 3.44 -7.73
C VAL A 39 -17.43 3.56 -9.12
N LYS A 40 -16.89 4.74 -9.42
CA LYS A 40 -16.09 5.00 -10.61
C LYS A 40 -14.81 5.73 -10.22
N VAL A 41 -13.78 5.64 -11.05
CA VAL A 41 -12.56 6.41 -10.89
C VAL A 41 -12.74 7.79 -11.51
N ALA A 42 -12.42 8.85 -10.77
CA ALA A 42 -12.55 10.24 -11.21
C ALA A 42 -11.28 11.03 -10.88
N ALA A 43 -11.00 12.07 -11.67
CA ALA A 43 -9.88 12.97 -11.39
C ALA A 43 -10.04 13.64 -10.02
N ALA A 44 -8.92 13.82 -9.31
CA ALA A 44 -8.90 14.41 -7.98
C ALA A 44 -7.67 15.30 -7.79
N PRO A 45 -7.70 16.27 -6.84
CA PRO A 45 -6.51 16.95 -6.38
C PRO A 45 -5.46 15.94 -5.87
N PHE A 46 -4.20 16.18 -6.18
CA PHE A 46 -3.10 15.39 -5.62
C PHE A 46 -2.83 15.84 -4.18
N ALA A 47 -3.50 15.21 -3.24
CA ALA A 47 -3.35 15.46 -1.80
C ALA A 47 -3.40 14.12 -1.06
N PHE A 48 -2.35 13.81 -0.29
CA PHE A 48 -2.30 12.58 0.48
C PHE A 48 -3.34 12.59 1.59
N PRO A 49 -4.20 11.57 1.69
CA PRO A 49 -5.22 11.54 2.72
C PRO A 49 -4.60 11.41 4.11
N SER A 50 -5.32 11.88 5.13
CA SER A 50 -5.08 11.43 6.49
C SER A 50 -5.39 9.93 6.55
N GLN A 51 -4.51 9.18 7.22
CA GLN A 51 -4.68 7.75 7.43
C GLN A 51 -4.88 7.54 8.91
N SER A 52 -6.13 7.36 9.30
CA SER A 52 -6.50 7.08 10.69
C SER A 52 -7.43 5.88 10.71
N TYR A 53 -7.32 5.07 11.76
CA TYR A 53 -8.34 4.07 12.08
C TYR A 53 -9.65 4.72 12.55
N ILE A 54 -9.58 5.98 13.02
CA ILE A 54 -10.70 6.71 13.62
C ILE A 54 -10.76 8.10 12.97
N GLY A 55 -11.86 8.43 12.29
CA GLY A 55 -12.04 9.77 11.73
C GLY A 55 -13.11 9.83 10.64
N GLU A 56 -13.51 11.07 10.33
CA GLU A 56 -14.36 11.39 9.19
C GLU A 56 -13.49 11.69 7.95
N GLY A 57 -13.91 11.14 6.82
CA GLY A 57 -13.27 11.33 5.52
C GLY A 57 -13.52 10.14 4.62
N SER A 58 -13.39 10.35 3.31
CA SER A 58 -13.57 9.29 2.31
C SER A 58 -12.56 9.38 1.17
N THR A 59 -11.72 10.41 1.17
CA THR A 59 -10.84 10.71 0.04
C THR A 59 -9.72 9.70 -0.01
N MET A 60 -9.86 8.74 -0.91
CA MET A 60 -8.76 7.87 -1.32
C MET A 60 -7.94 8.58 -2.38
N LEU A 61 -6.67 8.23 -2.52
CA LEU A 61 -5.80 8.77 -3.57
C LEU A 61 -5.27 7.66 -4.44
N LEU A 62 -5.43 7.79 -5.76
CA LEU A 62 -4.71 7.04 -6.77
C LEU A 62 -3.76 7.99 -7.50
N TRP A 63 -2.52 7.58 -7.73
CA TRP A 63 -1.58 8.35 -8.53
C TRP A 63 -0.63 7.45 -9.30
N VAL A 64 -0.01 8.04 -10.33
CA VAL A 64 1.11 7.44 -11.06
C VAL A 64 2.40 8.04 -10.49
N PRO A 65 3.24 7.25 -9.80
CA PRO A 65 4.52 7.73 -9.29
C PRO A 65 5.41 8.25 -10.42
N GLU A 66 6.01 9.43 -10.28
CA GLU A 66 6.96 9.98 -11.26
C GLU A 66 8.19 9.06 -11.43
N ALA A 67 8.68 8.47 -10.35
CA ALA A 67 9.79 7.51 -10.37
C ALA A 67 9.44 6.16 -11.05
N ALA A 68 8.15 5.85 -11.21
CA ALA A 68 7.69 4.56 -11.72
C ALA A 68 6.38 4.69 -12.51
N PRO A 69 6.41 5.23 -13.74
CA PRO A 69 5.22 5.56 -14.52
C PRO A 69 4.40 4.35 -14.98
N HIS A 70 4.93 3.14 -14.81
CA HIS A 70 4.26 1.87 -15.08
C HIS A 70 3.45 1.34 -13.87
N LEU A 71 3.52 2.02 -12.72
CA LEU A 71 2.81 1.65 -11.51
C LEU A 71 1.62 2.58 -11.26
N THR A 72 0.63 2.05 -10.54
CA THR A 72 -0.41 2.84 -9.88
C THR A 72 -0.26 2.65 -8.39
N ALA A 73 -0.09 3.74 -7.66
CA ALA A 73 -0.12 3.74 -6.22
C ALA A 73 -1.52 4.15 -5.73
N PHE A 74 -1.94 3.55 -4.62
CA PHE A 74 -3.19 3.81 -3.95
C PHE A 74 -2.95 4.01 -2.46
N MET A 75 -3.46 5.12 -1.95
CA MET A 75 -3.46 5.42 -0.53
C MET A 75 -4.89 5.49 -0.03
N PRO A 76 -5.30 4.55 0.85
CA PRO A 76 -6.62 4.59 1.45
C PRO A 76 -6.70 5.71 2.49
N HIS A 77 -7.91 6.22 2.70
CA HIS A 77 -8.21 7.07 3.86
C HIS A 77 -8.35 6.23 5.14
N ALA A 78 -9.23 5.23 5.11
CA ALA A 78 -9.46 4.32 6.21
C ALA A 78 -8.84 2.95 5.92
N ALA A 79 -8.36 2.26 6.95
CA ALA A 79 -7.78 0.91 6.86
C ALA A 79 -8.79 -0.20 6.49
N SER A 80 -10.01 0.15 6.06
CA SER A 80 -10.96 -0.78 5.43
C SER A 80 -11.04 -0.61 3.91
N SER A 81 -10.62 0.56 3.39
CA SER A 81 -10.64 0.89 1.96
C SER A 81 -9.52 0.20 1.17
N ASP A 82 -8.43 -0.18 1.84
CA ASP A 82 -7.38 -1.06 1.33
C ASP A 82 -7.92 -2.44 0.95
N TYR A 83 -8.65 -3.11 1.84
CA TYR A 83 -9.21 -4.44 1.58
C TYR A 83 -10.10 -4.44 0.35
N PHE A 84 -10.93 -3.39 0.19
CA PHE A 84 -11.72 -3.18 -1.01
C PHE A 84 -10.83 -3.13 -2.26
N PHE A 85 -9.88 -2.19 -2.32
CA PHE A 85 -9.07 -1.97 -3.51
C PHE A 85 -8.20 -3.18 -3.85
N ARG A 86 -7.49 -3.72 -2.86
CA ARG A 86 -6.60 -4.88 -3.02
C ARG A 86 -7.34 -6.12 -3.49
N SER A 87 -8.47 -6.46 -2.85
CA SER A 87 -9.24 -7.66 -3.20
C SER A 87 -9.72 -7.62 -4.66
N TYR A 88 -10.11 -6.45 -5.15
CA TYR A 88 -10.48 -6.28 -6.55
C TYR A 88 -9.27 -6.32 -7.48
N CYS A 89 -8.12 -5.75 -7.11
CA CYS A 89 -6.90 -5.88 -7.90
C CYS A 89 -6.52 -7.36 -8.12
N THR A 90 -6.58 -8.19 -7.07
CA THR A 90 -6.35 -9.64 -7.20
C THR A 90 -7.38 -10.31 -8.11
N ARG A 91 -8.67 -9.92 -8.02
CA ARG A 91 -9.73 -10.44 -8.93
C ARG A 91 -9.54 -10.02 -10.38
N PHE A 92 -8.97 -8.86 -10.60
CA PHE A 92 -8.61 -8.35 -11.93
C PHE A 92 -7.26 -8.88 -12.42
N LEU A 93 -6.63 -9.80 -11.67
CA LEU A 93 -5.35 -10.41 -11.99
C LEU A 93 -4.20 -9.40 -12.10
N PHE A 94 -4.28 -8.29 -11.37
CA PHE A 94 -3.16 -7.38 -11.25
C PHE A 94 -2.15 -7.88 -10.23
N ASP A 95 -0.86 -7.73 -10.56
CA ASP A 95 0.23 -7.82 -9.59
C ASP A 95 0.12 -6.64 -8.61
N VAL A 96 -0.12 -6.93 -7.33
CA VAL A 96 -0.39 -5.95 -6.28
C VAL A 96 0.43 -6.24 -5.03
N ALA A 97 1.06 -5.20 -4.48
CA ALA A 97 1.73 -5.21 -3.19
C ALA A 97 1.06 -4.23 -2.23
N GLU A 98 0.98 -4.59 -0.95
CA GLU A 98 0.49 -3.75 0.13
C GLU A 98 1.52 -3.70 1.26
N VAL A 99 1.68 -2.52 1.85
CA VAL A 99 2.35 -2.34 3.14
C VAL A 99 1.45 -1.57 4.09
N ARG A 100 1.47 -1.99 5.35
CA ARG A 100 1.05 -1.18 6.49
C ARG A 100 2.19 -1.10 7.48
N SER A 101 2.51 0.10 7.94
CA SER A 101 3.58 0.29 8.91
C SER A 101 3.28 1.44 9.87
N THR A 102 3.52 1.24 11.16
CA THR A 102 3.53 2.29 12.18
C THR A 102 4.94 2.73 12.52
N SER A 103 5.04 3.90 13.15
CA SER A 103 6.30 4.41 13.70
C SER A 103 6.99 3.35 14.57
N PRO A 104 8.33 3.23 14.52
CA PRO A 104 9.08 2.38 15.42
C PRO A 104 8.90 2.74 16.91
N GLN A 105 8.46 3.97 17.19
CA GLN A 105 8.18 4.47 18.53
C GLN A 105 6.74 4.24 18.99
N ALA A 106 5.87 3.64 18.15
CA ALA A 106 4.53 3.26 18.56
C ALA A 106 4.58 2.25 19.71
N GLU A 107 3.61 2.31 20.62
CA GLU A 107 3.49 1.37 21.74
C GLU A 107 3.30 -0.07 21.24
N ASP A 108 2.37 -0.22 20.29
CA ASP A 108 1.99 -1.49 19.67
C ASP A 108 2.19 -1.41 18.15
N PRO A 109 3.45 -1.52 17.65
CA PRO A 109 3.73 -1.33 16.24
C PRO A 109 3.10 -2.40 15.35
N ILE A 110 2.61 -1.96 14.20
CA ILE A 110 2.12 -2.80 13.10
C ILE A 110 3.14 -2.70 11.98
N ASN A 111 3.65 -3.83 11.52
CA ASN A 111 4.36 -3.92 10.24
C ASN A 111 3.77 -5.09 9.47
N SER A 112 3.42 -4.86 8.21
CA SER A 112 2.94 -5.90 7.31
C SER A 112 3.35 -5.61 5.88
N PHE A 113 3.67 -6.68 5.16
CA PHE A 113 3.83 -6.69 3.72
C PHE A 113 3.04 -7.86 3.15
N GLU A 114 2.33 -7.62 2.06
CA GLU A 114 1.61 -8.65 1.33
C GLU A 114 1.73 -8.40 -0.16
N VAL A 115 2.00 -9.45 -0.94
CA VAL A 115 1.99 -9.40 -2.40
C VAL A 115 1.17 -10.54 -2.97
N ASP A 116 0.25 -10.19 -3.87
CA ASP A 116 -0.41 -11.12 -4.78
C ASP A 116 0.03 -10.78 -6.20
N ALA A 117 0.38 -11.81 -6.98
CA ALA A 117 0.72 -11.64 -8.38
C ALA A 117 0.19 -12.83 -9.17
N ASP A 118 -0.37 -12.56 -10.34
CA ASP A 118 -1.01 -13.60 -11.13
C ASP A 118 0.02 -14.66 -11.53
N GLY A 119 -0.32 -15.92 -11.26
CA GLY A 119 0.57 -17.07 -11.48
C GLY A 119 1.86 -17.10 -10.65
N LYS A 120 2.05 -16.23 -9.65
CA LYS A 120 3.26 -16.21 -8.79
C LYS A 120 2.94 -16.62 -7.35
N PRO A 121 3.90 -17.21 -6.61
CA PRO A 121 3.73 -17.47 -5.19
C PRO A 121 3.45 -16.19 -4.40
N ARG A 122 2.36 -16.19 -3.63
CA ARG A 122 2.05 -15.14 -2.65
C ARG A 122 3.16 -15.06 -1.60
N ARG A 123 3.44 -13.86 -1.11
CA ARG A 123 4.23 -13.65 0.11
C ARG A 123 3.46 -12.72 1.04
N MET A 124 3.24 -13.19 2.27
CA MET A 124 2.66 -12.39 3.34
C MET A 124 3.56 -12.48 4.56
N VAL A 125 3.87 -11.35 5.19
CA VAL A 125 4.56 -11.30 6.47
C VAL A 125 3.95 -10.18 7.31
N ARG A 126 3.71 -10.44 8.60
CA ARG A 126 3.10 -9.48 9.51
C ARG A 126 3.59 -9.68 10.93
N ALA A 127 3.90 -8.58 11.60
CA ALA A 127 4.05 -8.50 13.04
C ALA A 127 3.13 -7.39 13.55
N MET A 128 2.18 -7.75 14.40
CA MET A 128 1.30 -6.78 15.06
C MET A 128 0.80 -7.33 16.39
N LYS A 129 0.22 -6.45 17.20
CA LYS A 129 -0.50 -6.83 18.41
C LYS A 129 -1.96 -6.46 18.21
N ASP A 130 -2.82 -7.46 18.32
CA ASP A 130 -4.25 -7.28 18.49
C ASP A 130 -4.55 -7.51 19.99
N ASP A 131 -5.27 -8.57 20.35
CA ASP A 131 -5.36 -9.03 21.76
C ASP A 131 -4.01 -9.51 22.32
N ARG A 132 -3.16 -10.06 21.44
CA ARG A 132 -1.81 -10.55 21.75
C ARG A 132 -0.87 -10.31 20.59
N TRP A 133 0.43 -10.35 20.87
CA TRP A 133 1.46 -10.33 19.83
C TRP A 133 1.33 -11.53 18.89
N ASP A 134 1.28 -11.25 17.60
CA ASP A 134 1.21 -12.25 16.54
C ASP A 134 2.29 -11.99 15.48
N PHE A 135 2.93 -13.07 15.04
CA PHE A 135 3.80 -13.07 13.87
C PHE A 135 3.25 -14.08 12.88
N PHE A 136 2.77 -13.58 11.76
CA PHE A 136 2.23 -14.38 10.68
C PHE A 136 3.14 -14.31 9.46
N GLN A 137 3.35 -15.45 8.81
CA GLN A 137 3.98 -15.49 7.50
C GLN A 137 3.42 -16.61 6.63
N GLU A 138 3.39 -16.36 5.32
CA GLU A 138 2.95 -17.30 4.29
C GLU A 138 3.82 -17.11 3.05
N GLY A 139 4.04 -18.19 2.28
CA GLY A 139 4.86 -18.15 1.08
C GLY A 139 6.37 -18.22 1.33
N SER A 140 7.13 -18.20 0.24
CA SER A 140 8.60 -18.30 0.29
C SER A 140 9.24 -16.94 0.60
N PRO A 141 10.20 -16.88 1.54
CA PRO A 141 10.98 -15.68 1.80
C PRO A 141 11.76 -15.18 0.57
N PHE A 142 11.88 -13.87 0.40
CA PHE A 142 12.87 -13.28 -0.51
C PHE A 142 14.28 -13.42 0.05
N GLY A 143 15.29 -13.43 -0.83
CA GLY A 143 16.68 -13.63 -0.44
C GLY A 143 17.28 -12.52 0.46
N PHE A 144 16.68 -11.33 0.48
CA PHE A 144 17.11 -10.24 1.38
C PHE A 144 16.48 -10.32 2.78
N GLU A 145 15.49 -11.21 2.99
CA GLU A 145 14.83 -11.32 4.27
C GLU A 145 15.78 -11.88 5.34
N ARG A 146 15.86 -11.18 6.48
CA ARG A 146 16.58 -11.62 7.68
C ARG A 146 15.76 -12.63 8.47
N THR A 147 15.48 -13.78 7.86
CA THR A 147 14.59 -14.82 8.42
C THR A 147 15.02 -15.32 9.80
N GLU A 148 16.29 -15.21 10.16
CA GLU A 148 16.80 -15.48 11.51
C GLU A 148 16.12 -14.61 12.58
N ARG A 149 15.70 -13.39 12.23
CA ARG A 149 14.96 -12.50 13.12
C ARG A 149 13.55 -12.98 13.38
N TYR A 150 12.96 -13.85 12.56
CA TYR A 150 11.61 -14.37 12.77
C TYR A 150 11.51 -15.28 13.99
N ALA A 151 12.65 -15.76 14.49
CA ALA A 151 12.76 -16.49 15.75
C ALA A 151 13.02 -15.59 16.99
N SER A 152 13.09 -14.26 16.83
CA SER A 152 13.34 -13.33 17.95
C SER A 152 12.34 -13.52 19.08
N ARG A 153 12.82 -13.40 20.33
CA ARG A 153 11.98 -13.54 21.53
C ARG A 153 10.83 -12.54 21.54
N LEU A 154 11.10 -11.28 21.17
CA LEU A 154 10.09 -10.24 21.07
C LEU A 154 9.51 -10.24 19.65
N VAL A 155 8.21 -10.47 19.52
CA VAL A 155 7.52 -10.50 18.23
C VAL A 155 7.63 -9.18 17.48
N ARG A 156 7.54 -8.05 18.19
CA ARG A 156 7.66 -6.70 17.64
C ARG A 156 8.98 -6.43 16.89
N ASP A 157 10.03 -7.20 17.21
CA ASP A 157 11.36 -7.05 16.61
C ASP A 157 11.53 -7.94 15.36
N ARG A 158 10.58 -8.84 15.07
CA ARG A 158 10.66 -9.81 13.96
C ARG A 158 10.47 -9.16 12.59
N LEU A 159 9.74 -8.06 12.52
CA LEU A 159 9.47 -7.32 11.28
C LEU A 159 9.48 -5.82 11.58
N THR A 160 10.41 -5.10 10.95
CA THR A 160 10.60 -3.66 11.16
C THR A 160 10.04 -2.85 10.00
N ARG A 161 9.83 -1.55 10.24
CA ARG A 161 9.46 -0.58 9.18
C ARG A 161 10.45 -0.61 8.01
N GLU A 162 11.75 -0.57 8.31
CA GLU A 162 12.77 -0.62 7.26
C GLU A 162 12.66 -1.88 6.39
N LEU A 163 12.39 -3.03 7.01
CA LEU A 163 12.26 -4.27 6.25
C LEU A 163 11.03 -4.25 5.34
N VAL A 164 9.87 -3.73 5.79
CA VAL A 164 8.67 -3.59 4.91
C VAL A 164 8.87 -2.59 3.77
N LEU A 165 9.72 -1.57 3.95
CA LEU A 165 10.13 -0.69 2.85
C LEU A 165 11.05 -1.43 1.86
N ASP A 166 12.00 -2.24 2.36
CA ASP A 166 12.87 -3.07 1.52
C ASP A 166 12.04 -4.04 0.66
N TYR A 167 10.94 -4.59 1.20
CA TYR A 167 10.01 -5.41 0.44
C TYR A 167 9.37 -4.67 -0.75
N LEU A 168 8.93 -3.42 -0.56
CA LEU A 168 8.36 -2.62 -1.65
C LEU A 168 9.41 -2.30 -2.72
N GLU A 169 10.62 -1.94 -2.31
CA GLU A 169 11.71 -1.65 -3.25
C GLU A 169 12.15 -2.89 -4.02
N ALA A 170 12.27 -4.05 -3.37
CA ALA A 170 12.54 -5.32 -4.02
C ALA A 170 11.42 -5.76 -4.98
N TRP A 171 10.17 -5.41 -4.66
CA TRP A 171 9.04 -5.60 -5.57
C TRP A 171 9.07 -4.61 -6.75
N GLY A 172 9.85 -3.54 -6.68
CA GLY A 172 10.02 -2.55 -7.75
C GLY A 172 9.23 -1.25 -7.56
N ALA A 173 8.75 -0.97 -6.35
CA ALA A 173 8.20 0.32 -5.95
C ALA A 173 9.26 1.13 -5.19
N PRO A 174 9.92 2.12 -5.81
CA PRO A 174 11.04 2.86 -5.20
C PRO A 174 10.57 3.89 -4.17
N VAL A 175 9.95 3.43 -3.07
CA VAL A 175 9.26 4.31 -2.11
C VAL A 175 10.17 5.26 -1.34
N ARG A 176 11.49 5.02 -1.29
CA ARG A 176 12.44 5.97 -0.70
C ARG A 176 12.88 7.06 -1.69
N ASP A 177 12.54 6.95 -2.97
CA ASP A 177 12.71 8.03 -3.94
C ASP A 177 11.60 9.07 -3.74
N GLU A 178 11.97 10.34 -3.56
CA GLU A 178 11.00 11.44 -3.44
C GLU A 178 10.07 11.55 -4.65
N ALA A 179 10.56 11.19 -5.85
CA ALA A 179 9.75 11.19 -7.07
C ALA A 179 8.67 10.10 -7.06
N PHE A 180 8.75 9.08 -6.18
CA PHE A 180 7.64 8.14 -6.01
C PHE A 180 6.38 8.82 -5.44
N TRP A 181 6.58 9.83 -4.62
CA TRP A 181 5.53 10.60 -3.94
C TRP A 181 5.10 11.85 -4.72
N ARG A 182 5.44 11.92 -6.00
CA ARG A 182 5.04 12.97 -6.93
C ARG A 182 4.33 12.34 -8.13
N THR A 183 3.54 13.15 -8.83
CA THR A 183 2.90 12.76 -10.09
C THR A 183 2.99 13.91 -11.09
N ASN A 184 3.28 13.55 -12.35
CA ASN A 184 3.27 14.49 -13.49
C ASN A 184 1.96 14.40 -14.30
N VAL A 185 1.04 13.54 -13.89
CA VAL A 185 -0.29 13.37 -14.48
C VAL A 185 -1.38 13.61 -13.43
N PRO A 186 -2.63 13.90 -13.85
CA PRO A 186 -3.74 14.02 -12.91
C PRO A 186 -3.87 12.80 -12.01
N ALA A 187 -3.99 13.04 -10.71
CA ALA A 187 -4.34 12.01 -9.74
C ALA A 187 -5.84 11.67 -9.83
N ALA A 188 -6.25 10.61 -9.15
CA ALA A 188 -7.62 10.15 -9.14
C ALA A 188 -8.10 9.69 -7.76
N THR A 189 -9.41 9.52 -7.64
CA THR A 189 -10.08 8.98 -6.47
C THR A 189 -11.27 8.12 -6.90
N PHE A 190 -11.84 7.36 -5.97
CA PHE A 190 -13.11 6.67 -6.19
C PHE A 190 -14.28 7.54 -5.75
N VAL A 191 -15.30 7.65 -6.60
CA VAL A 191 -16.56 8.34 -6.29
C VAL A 191 -17.74 7.41 -6.52
N GLY A 192 -18.84 7.62 -5.80
CA GLY A 192 -20.06 6.85 -6.01
C GLY A 192 -20.62 7.02 -7.43
N ARG A 193 -21.22 5.95 -7.96
CA ARG A 193 -22.11 6.02 -9.12
C ARG A 193 -23.49 6.43 -8.64
N THR A 194 -23.91 7.63 -9.02
CA THR A 194 -25.32 8.07 -8.94
C THR A 194 -26.15 7.32 -9.97
#